data_AF-X1JXP8-F1
#
_entry.id   AF-X1JXP8-F1
#
_cell.length_a   1.000
_cell.length_b   1.000
_cell.length_c   1.000
_cell.angle_alpha   90.00
_cell.angle_beta   90.00
_cell.angle_gamma   90.00
#
_symmetry.space_group_name_H-M   'P 1'
#
loop_
_entity.id
_entity.type
_entity.pdbx_description
1 polymer ?
#
loop_
_entity_poly.entity_id
_entity_poly.type
_entity_poly.pdbx_seq_one_letter_code
_entity_poly.pdbx_strand_id
1 'polypeptide(L)' 'MNNNYLHLEGNSDAHIKTSLFGSSEIILIEKNNLILGTWQHIFFYEGDGPRNRRILVKVISDL' A
#
# COMPACT_ATOMS: atom_id res chain seq x y z
N MET A 1 -11.77 -22.80 9.24
CA MET A 1 -11.31 -22.00 10.39
C MET A 1 -12.26 -20.83 10.52
N ASN A 2 -13.01 -20.75 11.61
CA ASN A 2 -13.91 -19.63 11.85
C ASN A 2 -13.08 -18.52 12.52
N ASN A 3 -12.49 -17.63 11.72
CA ASN A 3 -11.60 -16.57 12.21
C ASN A 3 -12.35 -15.43 12.93
N ASN A 4 -13.60 -15.69 13.36
CA ASN A 4 -14.49 -14.76 14.06
C ASN A 4 -14.70 -13.42 13.33
N TYR A 5 -14.58 -13.40 12.01
CA TYR A 5 -14.93 -12.23 11.20
C TYR A 5 -16.39 -12.31 10.77
N LEU A 6 -17.12 -11.20 10.93
CA LEU A 6 -18.48 -11.07 10.39
C LEU A 6 -18.48 -10.96 8.86
N HIS A 7 -17.36 -10.53 8.27
CA HIS A 7 -17.19 -10.44 6.83
C HIS A 7 -16.86 -11.82 6.25
N LEU A 8 -17.77 -12.37 5.46
CA LEU A 8 -17.78 -13.79 5.08
C LEU A 8 -16.95 -14.13 3.83
N GLU A 9 -16.39 -13.13 3.14
CA GLU A 9 -15.63 -13.36 1.88
C GLU A 9 -14.26 -14.02 2.11
N GLY A 10 -13.83 -14.17 3.37
CA GLY A 10 -12.60 -14.90 3.73
C GLY A 10 -11.31 -14.07 3.67
N ASN A 11 -11.39 -12.77 3.40
CA ASN A 11 -10.25 -11.84 3.27
C ASN A 11 -10.31 -10.67 4.28
N SER A 12 -11.05 -10.81 5.39
CA SER A 12 -11.25 -9.72 6.37
C SER A 12 -9.93 -9.21 6.96
N ASP A 13 -8.96 -10.10 7.16
CA ASP A 13 -7.63 -9.73 7.62
C ASP A 13 -6.89 -8.86 6.59
N ALA A 14 -7.12 -9.08 5.29
CA ALA A 14 -6.58 -8.23 4.23
C ALA A 14 -7.15 -6.80 4.31
N HIS A 15 -8.45 -6.65 4.58
CA HIS A 15 -9.07 -5.34 4.82
C HIS A 15 -8.46 -4.64 6.03
N ILE A 16 -8.32 -5.34 7.16
CA ILE A 16 -7.74 -4.78 8.39
C ILE A 16 -6.28 -4.35 8.15
N LYS A 17 -5.45 -5.21 7.56
CA LYS A 17 -4.04 -4.92 7.29
C LYS A 17 -3.87 -3.76 6.31
N THR A 18 -4.73 -3.67 5.28
CA THR A 18 -4.73 -2.53 4.35
C THR A 18 -5.02 -1.22 5.07
N SER A 19 -5.97 -1.19 6.00
CA SER A 19 -6.27 0.00 6.81
C SER A 19 -5.12 0.37 7.77
N LEU A 20 -4.35 -0.61 8.25
CA LEU A 20 -3.19 -0.37 9.10
C LEU A 20 -1.98 0.19 8.34
N PHE A 21 -1.74 -0.29 7.13
CA PHE A 21 -0.63 0.20 6.30
C PHE A 21 -0.98 1.51 5.59
N GLY A 22 -2.24 1.69 5.19
CA GLY A 22 -2.66 2.77 4.32
C GLY A 22 -2.72 2.34 2.85
N SER A 23 -3.47 3.11 2.05
CA SER A 23 -3.67 2.85 0.62
C SER A 23 -2.77 3.68 -0.30
N SER A 24 -1.98 4.59 0.26
CA SER A 24 -1.10 5.50 -0.48
C SER A 24 0.01 6.02 0.42
N GLU A 25 1.15 6.34 -0.18
CA GLU A 25 2.27 7.01 0.47
C GLU A 25 2.67 8.26 -0.32
N ILE A 26 3.16 9.28 0.39
CA ILE A 26 3.76 10.48 -0.20
C ILE A 26 5.27 10.37 -0.09
N ILE A 27 5.95 10.48 -1.23
CA ILE A 27 7.41 10.44 -1.30
C ILE A 27 7.89 11.77 -1.89
N LEU A 28 8.78 12.44 -1.16
CA LEU A 28 9.38 13.69 -1.63
C LEU A 28 10.35 13.42 -2.78
N ILE A 29 10.45 14.38 -3.69
CA ILE A 29 11.37 14.34 -4.83
C ILE A 29 12.28 15.56 -4.74
N GLU A 30 13.59 15.36 -4.71
CA GLU A 30 14.57 16.44 -4.77
C GLU A 30 15.63 16.11 -5.83
N LYS A 31 15.98 17.09 -6.67
CA LYS A 31 16.99 16.93 -7.75
C LYS A 31 16.75 15.65 -8.58
N ASN A 32 15.50 15.42 -8.97
CA ASN A 32 15.05 14.26 -9.75
C ASN A 32 15.23 12.89 -9.06
N ASN A 33 15.42 12.84 -7.74
CA ASN A 33 15.55 11.59 -6.98
C ASN A 33 14.47 11.50 -5.90
N LEU A 34 13.96 10.29 -5.66
CA LEU A 34 13.10 10.01 -4.52
C LEU A 34 13.93 10.14 -3.23
N ILE A 35 13.41 10.88 -2.26
CA ILE A 35 14.06 11.04 -0.96
C ILE A 35 13.63 9.92 -0.05
N LEU A 36 14.48 8.90 0.04
CA LEU A 36 14.34 7.75 0.92
C LEU A 36 15.59 7.67 1.81
N GLY A 37 15.42 7.27 3.07
CA GLY A 37 16.53 6.90 3.93
C GLY A 37 17.27 5.66 3.42
N THR A 38 18.48 5.41 3.92
CA THR A 38 19.37 4.31 3.48
C THR A 38 18.71 2.93 3.42
N TRP A 39 17.74 2.69 4.30
CA TRP A 39 17.03 1.41 4.43
C TRP A 39 15.54 1.52 4.13
N GLN A 40 15.08 2.65 3.58
CA GLN A 40 13.69 2.81 3.17
C GLN A 40 13.50 2.34 1.73
N HIS A 41 12.46 1.55 1.53
CA HIS A 41 12.05 1.05 0.23
C HIS A 41 10.53 1.12 0.12
N ILE A 42 10.05 1.25 -1.12
CA ILE A 42 8.62 1.27 -1.42
C ILE A 42 8.19 -0.14 -1.80
N PHE A 43 7.24 -0.69 -1.06
CA PHE A 43 6.69 -2.03 -1.31
C PHE A 43 5.20 -1.94 -1.62
N PHE A 44 4.74 -2.81 -2.51
CA PHE A 44 3.32 -3.11 -2.66
C PHE A 44 2.96 -4.28 -1.76
N TYR A 45 2.05 -4.07 -0.82
CA TYR A 45 1.51 -5.13 0.03
C TYR A 45 0.26 -5.76 -0.64
N GLU A 46 0.29 -7.07 -0.88
CA GLU A 46 -0.85 -7.86 -1.36
C GLU A 46 -1.39 -8.72 -0.22
N GLY A 47 -2.61 -8.43 0.24
CA GLY A 47 -3.27 -9.19 1.30
C GLY A 47 -4.30 -10.20 0.83
N ASP A 48 -4.72 -10.17 -0.43
CA ASP A 48 -5.86 -10.92 -0.98
C ASP A 48 -5.58 -11.38 -2.42
N GLY A 49 -4.37 -11.89 -2.64
CA GLY A 49 -3.88 -12.39 -3.92
C GLY A 49 -4.13 -13.89 -4.15
N PRO A 50 -3.76 -14.42 -5.33
CA PRO A 50 -3.16 -13.72 -6.47
C PRO A 50 -4.21 -12.98 -7.31
N ARG A 51 -3.97 -11.70 -7.62
CA ARG A 51 -4.84 -10.87 -8.47
C ARG A 51 -4.01 -9.91 -9.31
N ASN A 52 -4.57 -9.46 -10.42
CA ASN A 52 -4.00 -8.34 -11.18
C ASN A 52 -4.32 -7.03 -10.45
N ARG A 53 -3.28 -6.33 -9.99
CA ARG A 53 -3.39 -5.07 -9.26
C ARG A 53 -2.86 -3.91 -10.08
N ARG A 54 -3.35 -2.71 -9.78
CA ARG A 54 -2.91 -1.47 -10.41
C ARG A 54 -2.41 -0.52 -9.33
N ILE A 55 -1.21 -0.01 -9.50
CA ILE A 55 -0.61 1.03 -8.67
C ILE A 55 -0.70 2.34 -9.45
N LEU A 56 -1.23 3.38 -8.83
CA LEU A 56 -1.31 4.71 -9.43
C LEU A 56 -0.17 5.56 -8.87
N VAL A 57 0.54 6.25 -9.77
CA VAL A 57 1.59 7.20 -9.40
C VAL A 57 1.23 8.55 -9.99
N LYS A 58 1.20 9.58 -9.14
CA LYS A 58 0.99 10.97 -9.55
C LYS A 58 2.14 11.81 -9.04
N VAL A 59 2.85 12.45 -9.97
CA VAL A 59 3.88 13.45 -9.65
C VAL A 59 3.21 14.82 -9.63
N ILE A 60 3.45 15.57 -8.56
CA ILE A 60 2.95 16.93 -8.35
C ILE A 60 4.19 17.80 -8.16
N SER A 61 4.31 18.88 -8.93
CA SER A 61 5.32 19.90 -8.70
C SER A 61 4.78 20.97 -7.78
N ASP A 62 5.68 21.63 -7.05
CA ASP A 62 5.36 22.92 -6.46
C ASP A 62 5.15 23.95 -7.59
N LEU A 63 4.32 24.97 -7.31
CA LEU A 63 4.03 26.09 -8.22
C LEU A 63 5.21 27.08 -8.29
#